data_AF-A0A9E1ICT6-F1
#
_entry.id   AF-A0A9E1ICT6-F1
#
_cell.length_a   1.000
_cell.length_b   1.000
_cell.length_c   1.000
_cell.angle_alpha   90.00
_cell.angle_beta   90.00
_cell.angle_gamma   90.00
#
_symmetry.space_group_name_H-M   'P 1'
#
loop_
_entity.id
_entity.type
_entity.pdbx_description
1 polymer ?
#
loop_
_entity_poly.entity_id
_entity_poly.type
_entity_poly.pdbx_seq_one_letter_code
_entity_poly.pdbx_strand_id
1 'polypeptide(L)'
;MFFVPNAWSYDAIVLGAPSIEEWNNDVRDKIRCTGFFDQVDVLNVGLQTPTLLDLNYYDAVLVYSEVPFDAPTTLGNVLADFVDSGGGVVVATATCTPNSSISGRFVTDGYLPWTLGPLSMPGGSLEFIPDPTFVGHEALRGLNVFDGGDGSIQCAHINTDNDAKILATWENGEPFVVVREDESQNRVVGLNFFPPSSDMDADFWSGDGDWAMTAALLYSLGFEYPYTITCWQDILDQDLNCNGIDESFESPVDTADPQCRENIDTANEKYYSNVDYYHDYKSFGCKYYVGEMDVDGDLFNNDVVEIQDTASLFSSRTHHLACDNCKYDYNPLQEDLDCDNVGDLCDNCVTLYNPTQENGAICWPEKEEPMQDCWGDVCDICPCDYDPDQADTDGDELGDACDNCPNVWEDSWD
;
A
#
# COMPACT_ATOMS: atom_id res chain seq x y z
N MET A 1 -7.63 27.02 3.12
CA MET A 1 -8.43 26.16 2.23
C MET A 1 -7.81 26.26 0.84
N PHE A 2 -6.67 25.60 0.68
CA PHE A 2 -6.19 25.25 -0.65
C PHE A 2 -7.04 24.03 -1.01
N PHE A 3 -7.97 24.18 -1.95
CA PHE A 3 -8.54 23.03 -2.60
C PHE A 3 -7.40 22.38 -3.36
N VAL A 4 -7.00 21.17 -2.96
CA VAL A 4 -6.30 20.28 -3.87
C VAL A 4 -7.34 19.97 -4.95
N PRO A 5 -7.17 20.43 -6.20
CA PRO A 5 -8.13 20.08 -7.24
C PRO A 5 -8.16 18.54 -7.37
N ASN A 6 -9.32 17.96 -7.63
CA ASN A 6 -9.59 16.55 -7.99
C ASN A 6 -8.69 16.07 -9.16
N ALA A 7 -7.37 16.01 -8.96
CA ALA A 7 -6.35 15.82 -9.99
C ALA A 7 -5.54 14.54 -9.75
N TRP A 8 -6.09 13.60 -8.97
CA TRP A 8 -5.43 12.37 -8.49
C TRP A 8 -6.35 11.14 -8.61
N SER A 9 -7.50 11.35 -9.23
CA SER A 9 -8.54 10.37 -9.51
C SER A 9 -8.03 9.40 -10.57
N TYR A 10 -7.43 8.30 -10.14
CA TYR A 10 -7.09 7.18 -11.03
C TYR A 10 -8.21 6.14 -10.95
N ASP A 11 -8.53 5.57 -12.11
CA ASP A 11 -9.50 4.48 -12.19
C ASP A 11 -8.78 3.18 -12.52
N ALA A 12 -9.15 2.10 -11.83
CA ALA A 12 -8.60 0.77 -12.05
C ALA A 12 -9.70 -0.27 -12.32
N ILE A 13 -9.31 -1.35 -13.00
CA ILE A 13 -10.18 -2.52 -13.15
C ILE A 13 -9.43 -3.82 -12.82
N VAL A 14 -10.11 -4.67 -12.05
CA VAL A 14 -9.68 -6.03 -11.71
C VAL A 14 -10.28 -7.00 -12.71
N LEU A 15 -9.43 -7.51 -13.60
CA LEU A 15 -9.73 -8.58 -14.56
C LEU A 15 -9.40 -9.94 -13.95
N GLY A 16 -10.24 -10.42 -13.04
CA GLY A 16 -10.08 -11.76 -12.45
C GLY A 16 -10.83 -12.85 -13.22
N ALA A 17 -10.29 -14.07 -13.22
CA ALA A 17 -11.03 -15.28 -13.60
C ALA A 17 -11.21 -16.24 -12.41
N PRO A 18 -12.00 -15.87 -11.39
CA PRO A 18 -12.27 -16.75 -10.26
C PRO A 18 -13.46 -17.68 -10.55
N SER A 19 -13.50 -18.83 -9.88
CA SER A 19 -14.70 -19.69 -9.80
C SER A 19 -15.78 -19.17 -8.86
N ILE A 20 -15.45 -18.19 -8.00
CA ILE A 20 -16.31 -17.53 -7.02
C ILE A 20 -16.25 -16.02 -7.29
N GLU A 21 -17.40 -15.37 -7.52
CA GLU A 21 -17.45 -13.97 -7.95
C GLU A 21 -17.00 -13.02 -6.83
N GLU A 22 -17.30 -13.37 -5.57
CA GLU A 22 -16.94 -12.58 -4.39
C GLU A 22 -15.42 -12.37 -4.24
N TRP A 23 -14.58 -13.24 -4.83
CA TRP A 23 -13.13 -13.05 -4.82
C TRP A 23 -12.68 -11.84 -5.63
N ASN A 24 -13.40 -11.46 -6.69
CA ASN A 24 -13.09 -10.22 -7.39
C ASN A 24 -13.45 -9.01 -6.53
N ASN A 25 -14.57 -9.08 -5.79
CA ASN A 25 -15.01 -8.00 -4.92
C ASN A 25 -14.01 -7.77 -3.78
N ASP A 26 -13.52 -8.84 -3.16
CA ASP A 26 -12.45 -8.73 -2.15
C ASP A 26 -11.20 -8.05 -2.72
N VAL A 27 -10.71 -8.45 -3.90
CA VAL A 27 -9.55 -7.79 -4.53
C VAL A 27 -9.80 -6.31 -4.82
N ARG A 28 -11.00 -5.99 -5.33
CA ARG A 28 -11.42 -4.61 -5.55
C ARG A 28 -11.41 -3.82 -4.26
N ASP A 29 -12.04 -4.34 -3.21
CA ASP A 29 -12.20 -3.67 -1.93
C ASP A 29 -10.82 -3.43 -1.30
N LYS A 30 -9.90 -4.41 -1.36
CA LYS A 30 -8.50 -4.23 -0.92
C LYS A 30 -7.79 -3.08 -1.61
N ILE A 31 -7.91 -2.96 -2.93
CA ILE A 31 -7.28 -1.84 -3.67
C ILE A 31 -7.98 -0.52 -3.34
N ARG A 32 -9.31 -0.51 -3.34
CA ARG A 32 -10.13 0.68 -3.16
C ARG A 32 -9.96 1.28 -1.76
N CYS A 33 -9.88 0.45 -0.74
CA CYS A 33 -9.64 0.84 0.64
C CYS A 33 -8.29 1.52 0.89
N THR A 34 -7.36 1.49 -0.06
CA THR A 34 -6.11 2.27 0.06
C THR A 34 -6.31 3.76 -0.23
N GLY A 35 -7.46 4.18 -0.78
CA GLY A 35 -7.77 5.60 -1.02
C GLY A 35 -7.12 6.23 -2.27
N PHE A 36 -6.31 5.48 -3.02
CA PHE A 36 -5.59 5.98 -4.20
C PHE A 36 -6.34 5.85 -5.53
N PHE A 37 -7.45 5.12 -5.55
CA PHE A 37 -8.28 4.91 -6.73
C PHE A 37 -9.71 5.34 -6.43
N ASP A 38 -10.22 6.29 -7.22
CA ASP A 38 -11.59 6.77 -7.11
C ASP A 38 -12.57 5.65 -7.46
N GLN A 39 -12.27 4.91 -8.53
CA GLN A 39 -13.04 3.76 -8.96
C GLN A 39 -12.15 2.53 -9.12
N VAL A 40 -12.63 1.41 -8.55
CA VAL A 40 -12.11 0.07 -8.85
C VAL A 40 -13.27 -0.80 -9.28
N ASP A 41 -13.29 -1.18 -10.56
CA ASP A 41 -14.31 -2.07 -11.10
C ASP A 41 -13.80 -3.51 -11.20
N VAL A 42 -14.72 -4.46 -11.38
CA VAL A 42 -14.39 -5.89 -11.54
C VAL A 42 -14.98 -6.45 -12.82
N LEU A 43 -14.23 -7.33 -13.49
CA LEU A 43 -14.72 -8.08 -14.64
C LEU A 43 -14.28 -9.54 -14.55
N ASN A 44 -15.25 -10.46 -14.55
CA ASN A 44 -14.94 -11.88 -14.64
C ASN A 44 -14.49 -12.24 -16.08
N VAL A 45 -13.17 -12.27 -16.29
CA VAL A 45 -12.56 -12.59 -17.60
C VAL A 45 -12.50 -14.09 -17.92
N GLY A 46 -12.99 -14.94 -17.02
CA GLY A 46 -13.31 -16.33 -17.28
C GLY A 46 -14.65 -16.52 -18.02
N LEU A 47 -15.49 -15.48 -18.07
CA LEU A 47 -16.83 -15.52 -18.69
C LEU A 47 -16.99 -14.59 -19.89
N GLN A 48 -16.18 -13.54 -19.96
CA GLN A 48 -16.19 -12.56 -21.04
C GLN A 48 -14.79 -11.96 -21.23
N THR A 49 -14.58 -11.17 -22.28
CA THR A 49 -13.29 -10.51 -22.53
C THR A 49 -13.54 -9.06 -22.92
N PRO A 50 -12.87 -8.09 -22.27
CA PRO A 50 -13.06 -6.67 -22.58
C PRO A 50 -12.45 -6.34 -23.94
N THR A 51 -12.99 -5.31 -24.57
CA THR A 51 -12.34 -4.64 -25.70
C THR A 51 -11.38 -3.57 -25.21
N LEU A 52 -10.48 -3.10 -26.08
CA LEU A 52 -9.65 -1.94 -25.77
C LEU A 52 -10.48 -0.69 -25.45
N LEU A 53 -11.65 -0.53 -26.07
CA LEU A 53 -12.53 0.59 -25.78
C LEU A 53 -13.09 0.52 -24.35
N ASP A 54 -13.33 -0.69 -23.84
CA ASP A 54 -13.79 -0.89 -22.46
C ASP A 54 -12.65 -0.59 -21.48
N LEU A 55 -11.40 -1.00 -21.78
CA LEU A 55 -10.26 -0.72 -20.90
C LEU A 55 -9.83 0.75 -20.90
N ASN A 56 -10.06 1.50 -21.97
CA ASN A 56 -9.70 2.92 -22.05
C ASN A 56 -10.52 3.85 -21.14
N TYR A 57 -11.47 3.32 -20.36
CA TYR A 57 -12.10 4.04 -19.26
C TYR A 57 -11.28 4.00 -17.97
N TYR A 58 -10.26 3.14 -17.90
CA TYR A 58 -9.41 2.97 -16.73
C TYR A 58 -7.97 3.35 -17.06
N ASP A 59 -7.24 3.77 -16.05
CA ASP A 59 -5.81 4.07 -16.15
C ASP A 59 -4.98 2.80 -15.96
N ALA A 60 -5.41 1.91 -15.06
CA ALA A 60 -4.68 0.71 -14.69
C ALA A 60 -5.54 -0.56 -14.69
N VAL A 61 -4.89 -1.70 -14.92
CA VAL A 61 -5.51 -3.02 -14.96
C VAL A 61 -4.73 -4.00 -14.09
N LEU A 62 -5.40 -4.63 -13.13
CA LEU A 62 -4.89 -5.85 -12.47
C LEU A 62 -5.53 -7.07 -13.11
N VAL A 63 -4.74 -8.05 -13.53
CA VAL A 63 -5.25 -9.30 -14.13
C VAL A 63 -4.74 -10.52 -13.38
N TYR A 64 -5.65 -11.43 -13.03
CA TYR A 64 -5.33 -12.68 -12.34
C TYR A 64 -6.28 -13.80 -12.75
N SER A 65 -5.93 -15.04 -12.40
CA SER A 65 -6.73 -16.21 -12.77
C SER A 65 -6.74 -17.26 -11.66
N GLU A 66 -7.85 -17.97 -11.52
CA GLU A 66 -7.89 -19.28 -10.88
C GLU A 66 -8.33 -20.34 -11.88
N VAL A 67 -9.34 -20.01 -12.71
CA VAL A 67 -9.75 -20.78 -13.87
C VAL A 67 -9.27 -20.16 -15.19
N PRO A 68 -9.19 -20.92 -16.30
CA PRO A 68 -8.77 -20.38 -17.58
C PRO A 68 -9.64 -19.20 -18.07
N PHE A 69 -9.01 -18.22 -18.71
CA PHE A 69 -9.70 -17.12 -19.39
C PHE A 69 -10.61 -17.61 -20.52
N ASP A 70 -11.70 -16.87 -20.81
CA ASP A 70 -12.62 -17.20 -21.91
C ASP A 70 -11.92 -17.13 -23.28
N ALA A 71 -11.18 -16.04 -23.52
CA ALA A 71 -10.43 -15.83 -24.76
C ALA A 71 -8.99 -15.33 -24.48
N PRO A 72 -8.07 -16.20 -24.03
CA PRO A 72 -6.74 -15.79 -23.57
C PRO A 72 -5.90 -15.09 -24.64
N THR A 73 -6.07 -15.42 -25.92
CA THR A 73 -5.37 -14.72 -27.02
C THR A 73 -5.93 -13.32 -27.26
N THR A 74 -7.25 -13.18 -27.18
CA THR A 74 -7.90 -11.88 -27.37
C THR A 74 -7.57 -10.95 -26.20
N LEU A 75 -7.69 -11.45 -24.97
CA LEU A 75 -7.36 -10.70 -23.76
C LEU A 75 -5.91 -10.17 -23.81
N GLY A 76 -4.93 -11.03 -24.11
CA GLY A 76 -3.55 -10.55 -24.18
C GLY A 76 -3.23 -9.67 -25.40
N ASN A 77 -4.00 -9.73 -26.48
CA ASN A 77 -3.87 -8.71 -27.53
C ASN A 77 -4.38 -7.35 -27.04
N VAL A 78 -5.51 -7.32 -26.35
CA VAL A 78 -6.11 -6.10 -25.80
C VAL A 78 -5.21 -5.49 -24.71
N LEU A 79 -4.67 -6.30 -23.80
CA LEU A 79 -3.74 -5.81 -22.78
C LEU A 79 -2.45 -5.24 -23.37
N ALA A 80 -1.93 -5.84 -24.45
CA ALA A 80 -0.75 -5.31 -25.13
C ALA A 80 -1.06 -3.96 -25.79
N ASP A 81 -2.22 -3.84 -26.45
CA ASP A 81 -2.67 -2.57 -27.03
C ASP A 81 -2.90 -1.49 -25.95
N PHE A 82 -3.37 -1.89 -24.76
CA PHE A 82 -3.57 -1.00 -23.61
C PHE A 82 -2.24 -0.45 -23.07
N VAL A 83 -1.24 -1.33 -22.86
CA VAL A 83 0.13 -0.90 -22.49
C VAL A 83 0.74 -0.01 -23.56
N ASP A 84 0.57 -0.35 -24.85
CA ASP A 84 1.06 0.47 -25.97
C ASP A 84 0.42 1.88 -26.01
N SER A 85 -0.76 2.05 -25.38
CA SER A 85 -1.45 3.33 -25.26
C SER A 85 -1.12 4.12 -23.99
N GLY A 86 -0.23 3.58 -23.13
CA GLY A 86 0.21 4.20 -21.88
C GLY A 86 -0.54 3.72 -20.64
N GLY A 87 -1.43 2.74 -20.76
CA GLY A 87 -2.14 2.15 -19.61
C GLY A 87 -1.24 1.23 -18.78
N GLY A 88 -1.42 1.25 -17.47
CA GLY A 88 -0.67 0.42 -16.52
C GLY A 88 -1.22 -1.00 -16.43
N VAL A 89 -0.37 -2.03 -16.46
CA VAL A 89 -0.83 -3.43 -16.28
C VAL A 89 -0.05 -4.13 -15.17
N VAL A 90 -0.79 -4.72 -14.24
CA VAL A 90 -0.30 -5.62 -13.20
C VAL A 90 -0.81 -7.03 -13.51
N VAL A 91 0.11 -7.98 -13.65
CA VAL A 91 -0.22 -9.41 -13.77
C VAL A 91 0.03 -10.10 -12.44
N ALA A 92 -0.94 -10.86 -11.93
CA ALA A 92 -0.80 -11.57 -10.66
C ALA A 92 -0.75 -13.10 -10.84
N THR A 93 -0.72 -13.87 -9.74
CA THR A 93 -0.56 -15.32 -9.78
C THR A 93 -1.56 -16.03 -10.69
N ALA A 94 -1.13 -17.19 -11.17
CA ALA A 94 -1.75 -18.04 -12.20
C ALA A 94 -1.72 -17.51 -13.64
N THR A 95 -1.48 -16.21 -13.86
CA THR A 95 -1.15 -15.67 -15.20
C THR A 95 0.20 -16.16 -15.73
N CYS A 96 1.01 -16.78 -14.88
CA CYS A 96 2.27 -17.46 -15.22
C CYS A 96 2.07 -18.93 -15.64
N THR A 97 0.86 -19.50 -15.53
CA THR A 97 0.68 -20.96 -15.68
C THR A 97 0.41 -21.35 -17.12
N PRO A 98 1.02 -22.42 -17.67
CA PRO A 98 0.82 -22.76 -19.09
C PRO A 98 -0.63 -22.98 -19.53
N ASN A 99 -1.55 -23.32 -18.61
CA ASN A 99 -2.96 -23.63 -18.91
C ASN A 99 -3.94 -22.49 -18.61
N SER A 100 -3.55 -21.51 -17.78
CA SER A 100 -4.41 -20.39 -17.37
C SER A 100 -3.73 -19.03 -17.57
N SER A 101 -2.60 -18.99 -18.29
CA SER A 101 -1.87 -17.77 -18.63
C SER A 101 -2.55 -16.99 -19.75
N ILE A 102 -2.29 -15.68 -19.73
CA ILE A 102 -2.56 -14.76 -20.84
C ILE A 102 -1.77 -15.24 -22.07
N SER A 103 -2.28 -15.03 -23.28
CA SER A 103 -1.55 -15.40 -24.51
C SER A 103 -1.66 -14.30 -25.57
N GLY A 104 -1.26 -14.55 -26.81
CA GLY A 104 -1.26 -13.52 -27.85
C GLY A 104 -0.11 -12.52 -27.67
N ARG A 105 -0.32 -11.28 -28.13
CA ARG A 105 0.73 -10.24 -28.17
C ARG A 105 1.38 -10.01 -26.82
N PHE A 106 0.62 -10.01 -25.72
CA PHE A 106 1.18 -9.82 -24.37
C PHE A 106 2.37 -10.75 -24.09
N VAL A 107 2.31 -12.00 -24.56
CA VAL A 107 3.41 -12.94 -24.40
C VAL A 107 4.38 -12.90 -25.57
N THR A 108 3.90 -12.89 -26.82
CA THR A 108 4.78 -13.01 -28.00
C THR A 108 5.67 -11.79 -28.23
N ASP A 109 5.21 -10.63 -27.79
CA ASP A 109 5.91 -9.35 -27.94
C ASP A 109 6.64 -8.96 -26.64
N GLY A 110 6.56 -9.82 -25.60
CA GLY A 110 7.40 -9.75 -24.41
C GLY A 110 6.93 -8.78 -23.32
N TYR A 111 5.62 -8.61 -23.11
CA TYR A 111 5.07 -7.79 -22.01
C TYR A 111 5.07 -8.52 -20.67
N LEU A 112 4.94 -9.86 -20.68
CA LEU A 112 4.97 -10.66 -19.46
C LEU A 112 6.36 -10.54 -18.79
N PRO A 113 6.43 -10.16 -17.50
CA PRO A 113 7.70 -9.89 -16.81
C PRO A 113 8.44 -11.18 -16.39
N TRP A 114 7.79 -12.34 -16.51
CA TRP A 114 8.32 -13.63 -16.11
C TRP A 114 8.09 -14.72 -17.16
N THR A 115 8.90 -15.77 -17.07
CA THR A 115 8.67 -17.03 -17.78
C THR A 115 7.49 -17.79 -17.17
N LEU A 116 6.85 -18.66 -17.96
CA LEU A 116 5.77 -19.51 -17.46
C LEU A 116 6.27 -20.63 -16.53
N GLY A 117 5.53 -20.91 -15.47
CA GLY A 117 5.82 -21.93 -14.46
C GLY A 117 4.54 -22.57 -13.90
N PRO A 118 4.62 -23.73 -13.21
CA PRO A 118 3.47 -24.32 -12.55
C PRO A 118 2.95 -23.47 -11.38
N LEU A 119 1.65 -23.57 -11.10
CA LEU A 119 1.07 -23.08 -9.85
C LEU A 119 1.60 -23.95 -8.69
N SER A 120 1.88 -23.31 -7.57
CA SER A 120 2.42 -23.92 -6.35
C SER A 120 1.68 -23.37 -5.13
N MET A 121 1.40 -24.27 -4.19
CA MET A 121 0.90 -23.96 -2.86
C MET A 121 1.84 -24.63 -1.86
N PRO A 122 3.02 -24.02 -1.59
CA PRO A 122 3.99 -24.61 -0.68
C PRO A 122 3.49 -24.66 0.76
N GLY A 123 2.55 -23.77 1.09
CA GLY A 123 1.99 -23.54 2.42
C GLY A 123 2.98 -23.02 3.44
N GLY A 124 2.47 -22.76 4.64
CA GLY A 124 3.28 -22.37 5.80
C GLY A 124 3.58 -20.88 5.91
N SER A 125 2.65 -20.01 5.47
CA SER A 125 2.69 -18.57 5.73
C SER A 125 4.02 -17.93 5.29
N LEU A 126 4.41 -18.18 4.04
CA LEU A 126 5.65 -17.62 3.51
C LEU A 126 5.56 -16.09 3.47
N GLU A 127 6.68 -15.44 3.78
CA GLU A 127 6.82 -13.99 3.70
C GLU A 127 7.53 -13.57 2.40
N PHE A 128 7.50 -12.27 2.12
CA PHE A 128 8.35 -11.66 1.10
C PHE A 128 9.70 -11.21 1.70
N ILE A 129 10.71 -11.10 0.85
CA ILE A 129 12.04 -10.60 1.16
C ILE A 129 12.38 -9.55 0.10
N PRO A 130 12.43 -8.25 0.46
CA PRO A 130 12.82 -7.21 -0.48
C PRO A 130 14.30 -7.34 -0.87
N ASP A 131 14.63 -7.05 -2.12
CA ASP A 131 16.03 -6.98 -2.55
C ASP A 131 16.67 -5.69 -2.01
N PRO A 132 17.79 -5.77 -1.27
CA PRO A 132 18.41 -4.61 -0.62
C PRO A 132 18.97 -3.58 -1.60
N THR A 133 19.03 -3.87 -2.89
CA THR A 133 19.41 -2.90 -3.92
C THR A 133 18.26 -1.98 -4.36
N PHE A 134 17.03 -2.32 -3.99
CA PHE A 134 15.80 -1.62 -4.37
C PHE A 134 14.99 -1.13 -3.16
N VAL A 135 15.65 -0.88 -2.02
CA VAL A 135 15.01 -0.24 -0.85
C VAL A 135 14.39 1.09 -1.26
N GLY A 136 13.14 1.34 -0.86
CA GLY A 136 12.38 2.54 -1.23
C GLY A 136 11.91 2.59 -2.68
N HIS A 137 11.99 1.49 -3.43
CA HIS A 137 11.47 1.46 -4.79
C HIS A 137 9.94 1.59 -4.80
N GLU A 138 9.39 2.48 -5.63
CA GLU A 138 7.96 2.84 -5.70
C GLU A 138 7.02 1.62 -5.79
N ALA A 139 7.38 0.59 -6.54
CA ALA A 139 6.63 -0.67 -6.65
C ALA A 139 6.59 -1.56 -5.39
N LEU A 140 7.27 -1.16 -4.30
CA LEU A 140 7.26 -1.81 -2.99
C LEU A 140 6.68 -0.89 -1.89
N ARG A 141 6.10 0.26 -2.25
CA ARG A 141 5.51 1.20 -1.29
C ARG A 141 4.41 0.53 -0.46
N GLY A 142 4.40 0.83 0.84
CA GLY A 142 3.41 0.32 1.80
C GLY A 142 3.47 -1.19 2.06
N LEU A 143 4.39 -1.92 1.43
CA LEU A 143 4.56 -3.36 1.62
C LEU A 143 5.60 -3.62 2.72
N ASN A 144 5.13 -3.88 3.94
CA ASN A 144 5.96 -4.01 5.13
C ASN A 144 5.90 -5.42 5.72
N VAL A 145 4.70 -5.95 5.84
CA VAL A 145 4.39 -7.28 6.36
C VAL A 145 3.51 -7.98 5.35
N PHE A 146 3.89 -9.19 4.96
CA PHE A 146 3.05 -10.00 4.11
C PHE A 146 3.16 -11.45 4.58
N ASP A 147 2.03 -12.04 4.93
CA ASP A 147 1.90 -13.46 5.23
C ASP A 147 1.10 -14.09 4.08
N GLY A 148 1.71 -15.00 3.33
CA GLY A 148 1.07 -15.68 2.20
C GLY A 148 -0.08 -16.65 2.57
N GLY A 149 -0.39 -16.81 3.85
CA GLY A 149 -1.42 -17.70 4.36
C GLY A 149 -1.04 -19.18 4.34
N ASP A 150 -2.01 -20.02 4.72
CA ASP A 150 -1.84 -21.48 4.78
C ASP A 150 -1.47 -22.10 3.42
N GLY A 151 -1.82 -21.42 2.31
CA GLY A 151 -1.52 -21.83 0.94
C GLY A 151 -0.23 -21.23 0.37
N SER A 152 0.08 -19.96 0.66
CA SER A 152 1.21 -19.22 0.07
C SER A 152 1.23 -19.34 -1.46
N ILE A 153 0.06 -19.16 -2.06
CA ILE A 153 -0.24 -19.50 -3.46
C ILE A 153 0.59 -18.62 -4.39
N GLN A 154 1.41 -19.26 -5.22
CA GLN A 154 2.37 -18.59 -6.09
C GLN A 154 2.68 -19.41 -7.34
N CYS A 155 3.36 -18.80 -8.30
CA CYS A 155 4.02 -19.46 -9.40
C CYS A 155 5.41 -19.95 -8.97
N ALA A 156 5.71 -21.22 -9.24
CA ALA A 156 7.04 -21.78 -8.98
C ALA A 156 7.85 -21.92 -10.27
N HIS A 157 9.17 -21.91 -10.12
CA HIS A 157 10.17 -22.08 -11.16
C HIS A 157 10.08 -21.02 -12.28
N ILE A 158 9.64 -19.82 -11.92
CA ILE A 158 9.60 -18.68 -12.82
C ILE A 158 10.92 -17.91 -12.74
N ASN A 159 11.35 -17.33 -13.87
CA ASN A 159 12.48 -16.41 -13.93
C ASN A 159 12.02 -15.13 -14.62
N THR A 160 12.76 -14.04 -14.45
CA THR A 160 12.52 -12.81 -15.21
C THR A 160 12.66 -13.06 -16.71
N ASP A 161 11.85 -12.37 -17.50
CA ASP A 161 11.96 -12.30 -18.95
C ASP A 161 11.93 -10.84 -19.41
N ASN A 162 12.35 -10.57 -20.65
CA ASN A 162 12.21 -9.25 -21.29
C ASN A 162 12.77 -8.07 -20.47
N ASP A 163 14.00 -8.22 -19.93
CA ASP A 163 14.72 -7.22 -19.12
C ASP A 163 14.03 -6.80 -17.82
N ALA A 164 13.09 -7.60 -17.33
CA ALA A 164 12.44 -7.40 -16.04
C ALA A 164 13.41 -7.57 -14.86
N LYS A 165 13.12 -6.89 -13.75
CA LYS A 165 13.90 -6.87 -12.51
C LYS A 165 13.07 -7.43 -11.36
N ILE A 166 13.70 -8.22 -10.50
CA ILE A 166 13.06 -8.75 -9.28
C ILE A 166 13.20 -7.70 -8.17
N LEU A 167 12.04 -7.18 -7.73
CA LEU A 167 11.78 -6.31 -6.58
C LEU A 167 12.10 -6.96 -5.24
N ALA A 168 11.46 -8.12 -5.10
CA ALA A 168 11.41 -8.91 -3.90
C ALA A 168 11.24 -10.38 -4.29
N THR A 169 11.60 -11.29 -3.39
CA THR A 169 11.40 -12.73 -3.54
C THR A 169 10.56 -13.26 -2.38
N TRP A 170 9.82 -14.33 -2.58
CA TRP A 170 9.35 -15.15 -1.46
C TRP A 170 10.54 -15.72 -0.68
N GLU A 171 10.34 -16.08 0.59
CA GLU A 171 11.37 -16.73 1.40
C GLU A 171 11.96 -18.01 0.77
N ASN A 172 11.18 -18.68 -0.07
CA ASN A 172 11.59 -19.88 -0.79
C ASN A 172 12.46 -19.58 -2.05
N GLY A 173 12.67 -18.31 -2.37
CA GLY A 173 13.49 -17.81 -3.47
C GLY A 173 12.76 -17.61 -4.80
N GLU A 174 11.46 -17.90 -4.90
CA GLU A 174 10.67 -17.54 -6.09
C GLU A 174 10.48 -16.01 -6.15
N PRO A 175 10.43 -15.40 -7.34
CA PRO A 175 10.13 -13.97 -7.46
C PRO A 175 8.80 -13.61 -6.79
N PHE A 176 8.71 -12.47 -6.10
CA PHE A 176 7.50 -11.95 -5.46
C PHE A 176 6.96 -10.74 -6.23
N VAL A 177 7.73 -9.66 -6.28
CA VAL A 177 7.45 -8.47 -7.11
C VAL A 177 8.46 -8.42 -8.24
N VAL A 178 7.98 -8.28 -9.48
CA VAL A 178 8.82 -8.19 -10.67
C VAL A 178 8.39 -7.00 -11.51
N VAL A 179 9.30 -6.11 -11.87
CA VAL A 179 8.98 -4.94 -12.68
C VAL A 179 9.64 -5.01 -14.05
N ARG A 180 8.89 -4.65 -15.08
CA ARG A 180 9.38 -4.44 -16.44
C ARG A 180 9.05 -3.02 -16.86
N GLU A 181 10.04 -2.30 -17.37
CA GLU A 181 9.89 -0.97 -17.97
C GLU A 181 10.61 -0.96 -19.31
N ASP A 182 9.95 -0.49 -20.37
CA ASP A 182 10.56 -0.36 -21.69
C ASP A 182 11.20 1.03 -21.92
N GLU A 183 11.87 1.23 -23.06
CA GLU A 183 12.51 2.51 -23.40
C GLU A 183 11.52 3.70 -23.52
N SER A 184 10.22 3.41 -23.65
CA SER A 184 9.14 4.41 -23.70
C SER A 184 8.48 4.61 -22.34
N GLN A 185 9.04 4.03 -21.28
CA GLN A 185 8.51 4.04 -19.91
C GLN A 185 7.14 3.36 -19.75
N ASN A 186 6.77 2.47 -20.67
CA ASN A 186 5.61 1.62 -20.45
C ASN A 186 5.98 0.53 -19.43
N ARG A 187 5.16 0.39 -18.39
CA ARG A 187 5.46 -0.48 -17.25
C ARG A 187 4.47 -1.63 -17.15
N VAL A 188 5.00 -2.80 -16.83
CA VAL A 188 4.21 -3.98 -16.43
C VAL A 188 4.80 -4.52 -15.14
N VAL A 189 3.94 -4.75 -14.14
CA VAL A 189 4.35 -5.32 -12.85
C VAL A 189 3.81 -6.74 -12.72
N GLY A 190 4.63 -7.65 -12.20
CA GLY A 190 4.25 -9.00 -11.84
C GLY A 190 4.18 -9.14 -10.32
N LEU A 191 3.02 -9.55 -9.80
CA LEU A 191 2.80 -9.90 -8.40
C LEU A 191 2.59 -11.41 -8.25
N ASN A 192 3.55 -12.10 -7.68
CA ASN A 192 3.53 -13.56 -7.58
C ASN A 192 2.83 -14.08 -6.32
N PHE A 193 1.69 -13.50 -5.96
CA PHE A 193 0.74 -14.06 -4.99
C PHE A 193 -0.68 -14.09 -5.57
N PHE A 194 -1.57 -14.91 -5.02
CA PHE A 194 -2.97 -14.99 -5.44
C PHE A 194 -3.76 -13.82 -4.84
N PRO A 195 -4.34 -12.91 -5.64
CA PRO A 195 -4.86 -11.63 -5.14
C PRO A 195 -5.96 -11.67 -4.08
N PRO A 196 -6.94 -12.60 -4.10
CA PRO A 196 -7.91 -12.70 -3.03
C PRO A 196 -7.25 -12.90 -1.66
N SER A 197 -7.78 -12.27 -0.63
CA SER A 197 -7.21 -12.14 0.70
C SER A 197 -7.79 -13.15 1.70
N SER A 198 -7.18 -13.21 2.88
CA SER A 198 -7.60 -14.07 3.99
C SER A 198 -9.02 -13.81 4.52
N ASP A 199 -9.64 -12.68 4.16
CA ASP A 199 -11.06 -12.42 4.44
C ASP A 199 -11.98 -13.41 3.71
N MET A 200 -11.52 -13.96 2.58
CA MET A 200 -12.25 -14.97 1.81
C MET A 200 -11.87 -16.40 2.19
N ASP A 201 -10.58 -16.68 2.39
CA ASP A 201 -10.08 -18.03 2.75
C ASP A 201 -8.73 -17.94 3.46
N ALA A 202 -8.53 -18.70 4.54
CA ALA A 202 -7.28 -18.69 5.33
C ALA A 202 -6.05 -19.22 4.56
N ASP A 203 -6.25 -19.93 3.43
CA ASP A 203 -5.17 -20.29 2.52
C ASP A 203 -4.53 -19.06 1.83
N PHE A 204 -5.21 -17.91 1.86
CA PHE A 204 -4.81 -16.67 1.21
C PHE A 204 -4.11 -15.71 2.17
N TRP A 205 -3.60 -14.60 1.63
CA TRP A 205 -2.68 -13.73 2.33
C TRP A 205 -3.34 -12.83 3.40
N SER A 206 -2.54 -12.39 4.37
CA SER A 206 -2.84 -11.29 5.29
C SER A 206 -1.65 -10.33 5.37
N GLY A 207 -1.84 -9.15 5.96
CA GLY A 207 -0.87 -8.05 5.91
C GLY A 207 -1.11 -7.17 4.68
N ASP A 208 -0.05 -6.72 4.04
CA ASP A 208 -0.06 -5.57 3.12
C ASP A 208 -0.22 -5.99 1.65
N GLY A 209 -1.03 -7.01 1.39
CA GLY A 209 -1.32 -7.45 0.02
C GLY A 209 -2.15 -6.44 -0.77
N ASP A 210 -2.93 -5.61 -0.08
CA ASP A 210 -3.59 -4.42 -0.62
C ASP A 210 -2.55 -3.45 -1.18
N TRP A 211 -1.56 -3.05 -0.38
CA TRP A 211 -0.48 -2.17 -0.81
C TRP A 211 0.44 -2.79 -1.84
N ALA A 212 0.68 -4.11 -1.80
CA ALA A 212 1.35 -4.80 -2.89
C ALA A 212 0.64 -4.61 -4.24
N MET A 213 -0.71 -4.65 -4.26
CA MET A 213 -1.50 -4.39 -5.46
C MET A 213 -1.55 -2.91 -5.83
N THR A 214 -1.85 -2.03 -4.88
CA THR A 214 -1.94 -0.58 -5.07
C THR A 214 -0.61 0.01 -5.55
N ALA A 215 0.51 -0.29 -4.89
CA ALA A 215 1.82 0.18 -5.29
C ALA A 215 2.24 -0.33 -6.68
N ALA A 216 1.89 -1.58 -7.02
CA ALA A 216 2.13 -2.11 -8.35
C ALA A 216 1.32 -1.38 -9.43
N LEU A 217 0.05 -1.07 -9.17
CA LEU A 217 -0.81 -0.32 -10.08
C LEU A 217 -0.28 1.12 -10.25
N LEU A 218 -0.02 1.83 -9.16
CA LEU A 218 0.53 3.20 -9.18
C LEU A 218 1.89 3.24 -9.89
N TYR A 219 2.80 2.32 -9.59
CA TYR A 219 4.08 2.24 -10.29
C TYR A 219 3.87 2.00 -11.79
N SER A 220 2.94 1.14 -12.18
CA SER A 220 2.65 0.85 -13.59
C SER A 220 2.16 2.07 -14.37
N LEU A 221 1.58 3.06 -13.68
CA LEU A 221 1.11 4.33 -14.23
C LEU A 221 2.19 5.41 -14.38
N GLY A 222 3.38 5.21 -13.81
CA GLY A 222 4.31 6.34 -13.70
C GLY A 222 3.93 7.33 -12.61
N PHE A 223 3.17 6.90 -11.59
CA PHE A 223 2.75 7.77 -10.51
C PHE A 223 3.96 8.36 -9.78
N GLU A 224 3.98 9.69 -9.65
CA GLU A 224 4.93 10.45 -8.85
C GLU A 224 4.15 11.36 -7.91
N TYR A 225 4.54 11.40 -6.63
CA TYR A 225 3.98 12.35 -5.68
C TYR A 225 4.25 13.80 -6.14
N PRO A 226 3.32 14.73 -5.86
CA PRO A 226 3.48 16.09 -6.30
C PRO A 226 4.55 16.77 -5.44
N TYR A 227 5.67 17.16 -6.04
CA TYR A 227 6.71 17.98 -5.39
C TYR A 227 6.22 19.29 -4.74
N THR A 228 4.95 19.67 -4.91
CA THR A 228 4.35 20.90 -4.37
C THR A 228 3.48 20.71 -3.13
N ILE A 229 3.08 19.48 -2.81
CA ILE A 229 2.43 19.14 -1.54
C ILE A 229 3.47 18.30 -0.81
N THR A 230 4.49 18.98 -0.27
CA THR A 230 5.34 18.34 0.71
C THR A 230 4.80 18.73 2.06
N CYS A 231 4.28 17.77 2.82
CA CYS A 231 4.04 18.01 4.23
C CYS A 231 5.40 18.16 4.94
N TRP A 232 5.39 18.54 6.21
CA TRP A 232 6.64 18.92 6.87
C TRP A 232 7.60 17.74 7.08
N GLN A 233 7.08 16.51 7.01
CA GLN A 233 7.78 15.27 7.34
C GLN A 233 8.55 14.66 6.15
N ASP A 234 8.17 14.97 4.91
CA ASP A 234 8.70 14.36 3.67
C ASP A 234 10.17 14.70 3.32
N ILE A 235 10.88 15.38 4.20
CA ILE A 235 12.25 15.88 3.97
C ILE A 235 13.26 15.22 4.94
N LEU A 236 12.79 14.36 5.84
CA LEU A 236 13.61 13.66 6.81
C LEU A 236 13.77 12.21 6.35
N ASP A 237 14.99 11.67 6.38
CA ASP A 237 15.25 10.25 6.16
C ASP A 237 15.18 9.47 7.50
N GLN A 238 15.42 10.16 8.62
CA GLN A 238 15.34 9.64 9.99
C GLN A 238 15.28 10.82 10.99
N ASP A 239 14.38 10.73 11.99
CA ASP A 239 14.32 11.69 13.13
C ASP A 239 13.74 11.02 14.38
N LEU A 240 14.45 10.06 14.98
CA LEU A 240 13.95 9.30 16.12
C LEU A 240 13.61 10.19 17.32
N ASN A 241 14.29 11.32 17.52
CA ASN A 241 13.97 12.21 18.63
C ASN A 241 12.95 13.32 18.27
N CYS A 242 12.42 13.31 17.04
CA CYS A 242 11.40 14.23 16.53
C CYS A 242 11.71 15.71 16.78
N ASN A 243 12.95 16.14 16.58
CA ASN A 243 13.31 17.56 16.74
C ASN A 243 13.29 18.35 15.42
N GLY A 244 12.94 17.70 14.31
CA GLY A 244 12.89 18.25 12.96
C GLY A 244 14.27 18.43 12.33
N ILE A 245 15.27 17.68 12.79
CA ILE A 245 16.63 17.65 12.25
C ILE A 245 16.93 16.22 11.84
N ASP A 246 17.08 16.01 10.53
CA ASP A 246 17.48 14.73 9.98
C ASP A 246 18.80 14.22 10.59
N GLU A 247 18.89 12.90 10.83
CA GLU A 247 20.04 12.22 11.44
C GLU A 247 21.38 12.65 10.81
N SER A 248 21.41 12.89 9.50
CA SER A 248 22.64 13.22 8.78
C SER A 248 23.22 14.57 9.19
N PHE A 249 22.42 15.45 9.78
CA PHE A 249 22.83 16.74 10.33
C PHE A 249 23.05 16.72 11.84
N GLU A 250 22.75 15.60 12.50
CA GLU A 250 22.83 15.49 13.94
C GLU A 250 24.27 15.33 14.45
N SER A 251 24.51 15.91 15.63
CA SER A 251 25.85 15.91 16.23
C SER A 251 26.20 14.53 16.82
N PRO A 252 27.48 14.13 16.83
CA PRO A 252 27.89 12.90 17.48
C PRO A 252 27.79 13.00 19.02
N VAL A 253 27.48 11.87 19.67
CA VAL A 253 27.55 11.73 21.14
C VAL A 253 28.94 11.22 21.58
N ASP A 254 29.29 11.46 22.85
CA ASP A 254 30.51 10.88 23.45
C ASP A 254 30.32 9.40 23.78
N THR A 255 30.65 8.52 22.84
CA THR A 255 30.59 7.05 23.04
C THR A 255 31.55 6.50 24.10
N ALA A 256 32.42 7.34 24.70
CA ALA A 256 33.19 6.95 25.89
C ALA A 256 32.40 7.13 27.20
N ASP A 257 31.32 7.92 27.18
CA ASP A 257 30.44 8.11 28.34
C ASP A 257 29.79 6.76 28.74
N PRO A 258 29.78 6.39 30.04
CA PRO A 258 29.12 5.18 30.49
C PRO A 258 27.66 5.05 30.04
N GLN A 259 26.88 6.13 30.00
CA GLN A 259 25.48 6.11 29.59
C GLN A 259 25.35 5.80 28.09
N CYS A 260 26.22 6.37 27.26
CA CYS A 260 26.22 6.08 25.82
C CYS A 260 26.61 4.63 25.52
N ARG A 261 27.44 4.02 26.39
CA ARG A 261 27.86 2.61 26.23
C ARG A 261 26.77 1.60 26.60
N GLU A 262 25.68 2.03 27.21
CA GLU A 262 24.56 1.17 27.56
C GLU A 262 23.66 0.87 26.35
N ASN A 263 23.65 1.75 25.33
CA ASN A 263 22.81 1.61 24.14
C ASN A 263 23.65 1.21 22.92
N ILE A 264 23.44 -0.02 22.43
CA ILE A 264 24.21 -0.65 21.36
C ILE A 264 23.25 -1.10 20.27
N ASP A 265 23.53 -0.74 19.03
CA ASP A 265 22.97 -1.35 17.83
C ASP A 265 23.47 -2.81 17.77
N THR A 266 22.56 -3.72 18.10
CA THR A 266 22.85 -5.16 18.16
C THR A 266 23.05 -5.79 16.79
N ALA A 267 22.51 -5.19 15.71
CA ALA A 267 22.67 -5.69 14.36
C ALA A 267 24.08 -5.42 13.82
N ASN A 268 24.63 -4.25 14.13
CA ASN A 268 25.97 -3.83 13.68
C ASN A 268 27.07 -3.97 14.74
N GLU A 269 26.73 -4.40 15.96
CA GLU A 269 27.60 -4.47 17.13
C GLU A 269 28.31 -3.12 17.42
N LYS A 270 27.60 -1.99 17.26
CA LYS A 270 28.13 -0.62 17.40
C LYS A 270 27.30 0.23 18.37
N TYR A 271 27.90 1.26 18.96
CA TYR A 271 27.15 2.23 19.77
C TYR A 271 26.36 3.18 18.86
N TYR A 272 25.16 3.57 19.31
CA TYR A 272 24.45 4.70 18.72
C TYR A 272 25.26 5.98 18.95
N SER A 273 25.73 6.57 17.84
CA SER A 273 26.86 7.49 17.85
C SER A 273 26.50 8.95 17.58
N ASN A 274 25.24 9.24 17.29
CA ASN A 274 24.69 10.59 17.13
C ASN A 274 23.60 10.86 18.18
N VAL A 275 23.11 12.10 18.23
CA VAL A 275 22.08 12.53 19.17
C VAL A 275 20.65 12.22 18.71
N ASP A 276 20.45 11.74 17.49
CA ASP A 276 19.13 11.35 16.99
C ASP A 276 18.47 10.29 17.88
N TYR A 277 19.26 9.31 18.32
CA TYR A 277 18.82 8.26 19.25
C TYR A 277 18.50 8.75 20.69
N TYR A 278 18.62 10.05 20.98
CA TYR A 278 18.53 10.58 22.34
C TYR A 278 17.78 11.91 22.46
N HIS A 279 16.83 11.98 23.39
CA HIS A 279 16.19 13.23 23.79
C HIS A 279 17.01 13.99 24.87
N ASP A 280 18.22 14.46 24.54
CA ASP A 280 19.04 15.31 25.43
C ASP A 280 19.80 16.42 24.66
N TYR A 281 19.04 17.34 24.07
CA TYR A 281 19.57 18.44 23.26
C TYR A 281 20.46 19.44 24.00
N LYS A 282 20.42 19.45 25.34
CA LYS A 282 21.19 20.43 26.13
C LYS A 282 22.60 19.93 26.41
N SER A 283 22.72 18.66 26.77
CA SER A 283 24.01 18.08 27.13
C SER A 283 24.66 17.35 25.96
N PHE A 284 23.90 17.05 24.91
CA PHE A 284 24.30 16.16 23.80
C PHE A 284 24.79 14.81 24.36
N GLY A 285 24.10 14.33 25.39
CA GLY A 285 24.41 13.11 26.12
C GLY A 285 23.37 12.02 25.88
N CYS A 286 23.61 10.83 26.43
CA CYS A 286 22.82 9.64 26.12
C CYS A 286 21.80 9.29 27.22
N LYS A 287 21.24 10.30 27.87
CA LYS A 287 20.45 10.10 29.09
C LYS A 287 19.06 9.53 28.83
N TYR A 288 18.43 9.94 27.74
CA TYR A 288 17.06 9.58 27.38
C TYR A 288 17.08 8.92 26.00
N TYR A 289 17.40 7.63 25.98
CA TYR A 289 17.43 6.84 24.74
C TYR A 289 16.00 6.67 24.21
N VAL A 290 15.81 6.93 22.92
CA VAL A 290 14.50 6.87 22.24
C VAL A 290 14.45 5.82 21.13
N GLY A 291 15.57 5.21 20.73
CA GLY A 291 15.58 4.23 19.64
C GLY A 291 14.90 2.88 19.95
N GLU A 292 14.29 2.72 21.13
CA GLU A 292 13.39 1.59 21.46
C GLU A 292 11.91 1.96 21.30
N MET A 293 11.61 3.24 21.01
CA MET A 293 10.25 3.77 20.90
C MET A 293 9.70 3.72 19.47
N ASP A 294 10.56 3.48 18.49
CA ASP A 294 10.22 3.24 17.09
C ASP A 294 9.61 1.84 16.98
N VAL A 295 8.30 1.79 16.75
CA VAL A 295 7.50 0.57 16.90
C VAL A 295 7.52 -0.29 15.64
N ASP A 296 7.46 0.34 14.47
CA ASP A 296 7.46 -0.32 13.17
C ASP A 296 8.85 -0.37 12.51
N GLY A 297 9.83 0.34 13.06
CA GLY A 297 11.22 0.30 12.65
C GLY A 297 11.56 1.24 11.50
N ASP A 298 10.69 2.21 11.21
CA ASP A 298 10.82 3.12 10.07
C ASP A 298 11.72 4.34 10.31
N LEU A 299 12.29 4.41 11.51
CA LEU A 299 13.23 5.43 11.98
C LEU A 299 12.59 6.76 12.38
N PHE A 300 11.27 6.79 12.59
CA PHE A 300 10.54 7.90 13.17
C PHE A 300 9.91 7.51 14.52
N ASN A 301 9.32 8.48 15.23
CA ASN A 301 8.70 8.22 16.53
C ASN A 301 7.37 8.95 16.76
N ASN A 302 6.41 8.24 17.35
CA ASN A 302 5.15 8.78 17.86
C ASN A 302 4.88 8.30 19.29
N ASP A 303 5.77 8.66 20.23
CA ASP A 303 5.67 8.26 21.63
C ASP A 303 6.05 9.40 22.60
N VAL A 304 6.13 9.09 23.88
CA VAL A 304 6.23 10.04 24.97
C VAL A 304 7.47 9.76 25.80
N VAL A 305 8.38 10.75 25.85
CA VAL A 305 9.55 10.71 26.72
C VAL A 305 9.21 11.33 28.08
N GLU A 306 9.30 10.52 29.14
CA GLU A 306 9.21 11.00 30.51
C GLU A 306 10.59 11.40 31.07
N ILE A 307 10.78 12.71 31.23
CA ILE A 307 11.98 13.29 31.82
C ILE A 307 11.79 13.40 33.33
N GLN A 308 12.40 12.51 34.10
CA GLN A 308 12.44 12.61 35.56
C GLN A 308 13.72 13.29 36.08
N ASP A 309 13.55 14.26 36.99
CA ASP A 309 14.64 14.94 37.69
C ASP A 309 14.37 14.93 39.20
N THR A 310 15.01 13.98 39.90
CA THR A 310 14.87 13.78 41.35
C THR A 310 15.48 14.91 42.18
N ALA A 311 16.27 15.81 41.58
CA ALA A 311 16.86 16.97 42.24
C ALA A 311 16.04 18.26 42.06
N SER A 312 15.01 18.25 41.21
CA SER A 312 14.17 19.40 40.89
C SER A 312 12.88 19.41 41.72
N LEU A 313 12.38 20.60 42.05
CA LEU A 313 11.02 20.78 42.60
C LEU A 313 9.92 20.50 41.56
N PHE A 314 10.30 20.46 40.28
CA PHE A 314 9.48 20.02 39.14
C PHE A 314 10.09 18.70 38.66
N SER A 315 9.69 17.60 39.29
CA SER A 315 10.38 16.32 39.22
C SER A 315 10.10 15.50 37.97
N SER A 316 9.12 15.88 37.17
CA SER A 316 8.82 15.25 35.89
C SER A 316 8.40 16.27 34.83
N ARG A 317 8.80 16.02 33.59
CA ARG A 317 8.27 16.65 32.38
C ARG A 317 8.00 15.57 31.34
N THR A 318 6.99 15.82 30.53
CA THR A 318 6.57 14.94 29.44
C THR A 318 6.89 15.65 28.13
N HIS A 319 7.52 14.95 27.21
CA HIS A 319 7.77 15.41 25.85
C HIS A 319 7.14 14.44 24.87
N HIS A 320 6.46 14.97 23.85
CA HIS A 320 5.83 14.17 22.81
C HIS A 320 6.75 14.17 21.59
N LEU A 321 7.15 12.98 21.18
CA LEU A 321 7.74 12.69 19.88
C LEU A 321 6.55 12.44 18.95
N ALA A 322 6.45 13.21 17.87
CA ALA A 322 5.30 13.17 16.96
C ALA A 322 5.78 13.53 15.55
N CYS A 323 6.74 12.77 15.05
CA CYS A 323 7.28 12.91 13.71
C CYS A 323 7.01 11.68 12.84
N ASP A 324 6.56 10.58 13.43
CA ASP A 324 6.00 9.42 12.75
C ASP A 324 4.48 9.61 12.60
N ASN A 325 4.02 9.73 11.36
CA ASN A 325 2.61 9.89 11.01
C ASN A 325 1.85 8.57 10.86
N CYS A 326 2.51 7.41 10.93
CA CYS A 326 1.90 6.08 10.96
C CYS A 326 2.56 5.13 11.96
N LYS A 327 2.36 5.41 13.26
CA LYS A 327 2.97 4.72 14.41
C LYS A 327 3.20 3.19 14.32
N TYR A 328 2.34 2.48 13.59
CA TYR A 328 2.32 1.02 13.57
C TYR A 328 2.61 0.45 12.18
N ASP A 329 2.78 1.29 11.17
CA ASP A 329 2.85 0.91 9.78
C ASP A 329 4.09 1.53 9.15
N TYR A 330 5.12 0.70 8.94
CA TYR A 330 6.43 1.14 8.45
C TYR A 330 6.30 2.01 7.18
N ASN A 331 6.55 3.30 7.31
CA ASN A 331 6.42 4.23 6.20
C ASN A 331 7.59 5.24 6.20
N PRO A 332 8.82 4.81 5.88
CA PRO A 332 10.02 5.64 6.01
C PRO A 332 10.05 6.89 5.12
N LEU A 333 9.12 7.00 4.17
CA LEU A 333 8.95 8.20 3.35
C LEU A 333 7.99 9.23 3.97
N GLN A 334 7.25 8.84 5.02
CA GLN A 334 6.31 9.65 5.79
C GLN A 334 5.32 10.40 4.90
N GLU A 335 4.95 9.81 3.76
CA GLU A 335 4.04 10.38 2.77
C GLU A 335 2.69 10.67 3.43
N ASP A 336 2.20 11.89 3.28
CA ASP A 336 0.93 12.42 3.80
C ASP A 336 0.42 13.40 2.73
N LEU A 337 -0.59 13.00 1.96
CA LEU A 337 -1.01 13.77 0.77
C LEU A 337 -1.90 14.96 1.13
N ASP A 338 -2.58 14.93 2.28
CA ASP A 338 -3.54 15.95 2.67
C ASP A 338 -3.06 16.88 3.81
N CYS A 339 -1.90 16.56 4.38
CA CYS A 339 -1.22 17.24 5.48
C CYS A 339 -2.03 17.30 6.78
N ASP A 340 -2.68 16.21 7.17
CA ASP A 340 -3.38 16.09 8.43
C ASP A 340 -2.55 15.48 9.58
N ASN A 341 -1.31 15.07 9.30
CA ASN A 341 -0.36 14.37 10.19
C ASN A 341 -0.71 12.90 10.46
N VAL A 342 -1.55 12.29 9.62
CA VAL A 342 -1.74 10.86 9.48
C VAL A 342 -1.18 10.48 8.11
N GLY A 343 -0.26 9.52 8.07
CA GLY A 343 0.39 9.15 6.81
C GLY A 343 -0.56 8.37 5.90
N ASP A 344 -0.34 8.45 4.59
CA ASP A 344 -1.17 7.83 3.55
C ASP A 344 -1.39 6.32 3.79
N LEU A 345 -0.43 5.64 4.41
CA LEU A 345 -0.48 4.21 4.70
C LEU A 345 -1.54 3.85 5.75
N CYS A 346 -1.79 4.76 6.70
CA CYS A 346 -2.67 4.54 7.85
C CYS A 346 -3.84 5.54 7.90
N ASP A 347 -4.03 6.32 6.84
CA ASP A 347 -5.08 7.31 6.72
C ASP A 347 -6.33 6.72 6.04
N ASN A 348 -7.47 6.78 6.73
CA ASN A 348 -8.75 6.33 6.20
C ASN A 348 -9.43 7.32 5.24
N CYS A 349 -8.82 8.48 5.00
CA CYS A 349 -9.21 9.44 3.96
C CYS A 349 -8.00 10.18 3.34
N VAL A 350 -7.08 9.44 2.71
CA VAL A 350 -5.80 9.88 2.09
C VAL A 350 -5.79 11.23 1.34
N THR A 351 -6.94 11.71 0.87
CA THR A 351 -7.03 12.97 0.11
C THR A 351 -7.78 14.10 0.83
N LEU A 352 -8.30 13.87 2.05
CA LEU A 352 -9.24 14.74 2.76
C LEU A 352 -8.95 14.84 4.26
N TYR A 353 -8.33 15.96 4.64
CA TYR A 353 -7.91 16.28 6.01
C TYR A 353 -8.88 15.78 7.11
N ASN A 354 -8.44 14.77 7.88
CA ASN A 354 -9.21 14.03 8.88
C ASN A 354 -8.35 13.57 10.06
N PRO A 355 -7.67 14.48 10.80
CA PRO A 355 -6.63 14.13 11.77
C PRO A 355 -7.12 13.31 12.98
N THR A 356 -8.44 13.11 13.11
CA THR A 356 -9.08 12.32 14.14
C THR A 356 -9.44 10.91 13.69
N GLN A 357 -9.36 10.62 12.38
CA GLN A 357 -9.60 9.31 11.77
C GLN A 357 -10.95 8.70 12.22
N GLU A 358 -11.97 9.55 12.40
CA GLU A 358 -13.31 9.12 12.82
C GLU A 358 -13.95 8.29 11.69
N ASN A 359 -14.63 7.21 12.06
CA ASN A 359 -15.33 6.29 11.15
C ASN A 359 -16.59 5.78 11.87
N GLY A 360 -17.77 6.08 11.34
CA GLY A 360 -19.08 5.82 11.93
C GLY A 360 -19.47 6.73 13.10
N ALA A 361 -18.73 7.80 13.39
CA ALA A 361 -19.01 8.66 14.55
C ALA A 361 -20.27 9.54 14.34
N ILE A 362 -20.64 9.79 13.09
CA ILE A 362 -21.79 10.64 12.71
C ILE A 362 -23.15 9.91 12.71
N CYS A 363 -23.17 8.59 12.96
CA CYS A 363 -24.38 7.78 12.85
C CYS A 363 -25.39 7.98 13.99
N TRP A 364 -26.62 8.40 13.65
CA TRP A 364 -27.70 8.66 14.61
C TRP A 364 -29.00 7.88 14.33
N PRO A 365 -29.74 7.39 15.36
CA PRO A 365 -29.30 7.27 16.75
C PRO A 365 -28.14 6.29 16.80
N GLU A 366 -27.14 6.48 17.68
CA GLU A 366 -26.00 5.56 17.87
C GLU A 366 -26.46 4.13 17.56
N LYS A 367 -26.21 3.66 16.32
CA LYS A 367 -26.45 2.25 15.99
C LYS A 367 -25.54 1.56 17.00
N GLU A 368 -26.07 0.60 17.76
CA GLU A 368 -25.27 -0.03 18.83
C GLU A 368 -23.96 -0.61 18.26
N GLU A 369 -23.89 -0.85 16.94
CA GLU A 369 -22.68 -1.15 16.17
C GLU A 369 -22.84 -0.57 14.73
N PRO A 370 -22.24 0.58 14.36
CA PRO A 370 -22.15 0.97 12.94
C PRO A 370 -21.36 -0.10 12.18
N MET A 371 -21.79 -0.43 10.96
CA MET A 371 -21.04 -1.37 10.12
C MET A 371 -19.96 -0.56 9.41
N GLN A 372 -18.89 -0.27 10.13
CA GLN A 372 -17.75 0.52 9.64
C GLN A 372 -16.99 -0.27 8.56
N ASP A 373 -16.65 0.40 7.46
CA ASP A 373 -15.72 -0.12 6.47
C ASP A 373 -14.36 0.60 6.55
N CYS A 374 -13.61 0.65 5.46
CA CYS A 374 -12.28 1.25 5.41
C CYS A 374 -12.26 2.78 5.23
N TRP A 375 -13.40 3.41 4.97
CA TRP A 375 -13.50 4.85 4.71
C TRP A 375 -13.80 5.64 5.99
N GLY A 376 -13.12 6.76 6.18
CA GLY A 376 -13.39 7.68 7.29
C GLY A 376 -14.64 8.54 7.05
N ASP A 377 -15.22 9.04 8.13
CA ASP A 377 -16.48 9.80 8.13
C ASP A 377 -16.50 11.00 7.15
N VAL A 378 -15.35 11.56 6.80
CA VAL A 378 -15.25 12.73 5.92
C VAL A 378 -15.21 12.38 4.42
N CYS A 379 -14.83 11.16 4.08
CA CYS A 379 -14.69 10.67 2.72
C CYS A 379 -15.66 9.53 2.38
N ASP A 380 -16.32 8.95 3.39
CA ASP A 380 -17.32 7.90 3.24
C ASP A 380 -18.68 8.48 2.81
N ILE A 381 -19.20 8.02 1.67
CA ILE A 381 -20.52 8.41 1.14
C ILE A 381 -21.68 7.68 1.82
N CYS A 382 -21.38 6.63 2.59
CA CYS A 382 -22.33 5.89 3.43
C CYS A 382 -21.78 5.55 4.84
N PRO A 383 -21.46 6.55 5.69
CA PRO A 383 -20.79 6.38 7.00
C PRO A 383 -21.41 5.40 8.01
N CYS A 384 -22.64 4.95 7.76
CA CYS A 384 -23.42 4.14 8.68
C CYS A 384 -23.73 2.73 8.19
N ASP A 385 -23.29 2.38 7.00
CA ASP A 385 -23.43 1.08 6.36
C ASP A 385 -22.05 0.66 5.80
N TYR A 386 -21.85 -0.64 5.58
CA TYR A 386 -20.56 -1.16 5.10
C TYR A 386 -20.59 -1.21 3.57
N ASP A 387 -19.77 -0.41 2.92
CA ASP A 387 -19.66 -0.30 1.46
C ASP A 387 -18.26 0.17 1.04
N PRO A 388 -17.24 -0.70 1.19
CA PRO A 388 -15.87 -0.37 0.82
C PRO A 388 -15.72 0.01 -0.66
N ASP A 389 -16.71 -0.33 -1.50
CA ASP A 389 -16.73 0.00 -2.91
C ASP A 389 -17.34 1.37 -3.25
N GLN A 390 -17.85 2.12 -2.27
CA GLN A 390 -18.32 3.52 -2.39
C GLN A 390 -19.07 3.75 -3.72
N ALA A 391 -19.96 2.82 -4.07
CA ALA A 391 -20.69 2.88 -5.32
C ALA A 391 -21.77 3.96 -5.23
N ASP A 392 -21.82 4.85 -6.22
CA ASP A 392 -22.86 5.87 -6.36
C ASP A 392 -23.33 5.87 -7.81
N THR A 393 -24.38 5.09 -8.08
CA THR A 393 -24.82 4.79 -9.45
C THR A 393 -25.42 6.00 -10.15
N ASP A 394 -26.06 6.92 -9.42
CA ASP A 394 -26.69 8.09 -10.01
C ASP A 394 -25.90 9.39 -9.84
N GLY A 395 -24.95 9.42 -8.91
CA GLY A 395 -23.94 10.46 -8.73
C GLY A 395 -24.32 11.53 -7.70
N ASP A 396 -25.37 11.34 -6.91
CA ASP A 396 -25.89 12.37 -6.00
C ASP A 396 -25.13 12.50 -4.66
N GLU A 397 -23.97 11.85 -4.56
CA GLU A 397 -23.07 11.82 -3.40
C GLU A 397 -23.63 11.02 -2.21
N LEU A 398 -24.73 10.27 -2.39
CA LEU A 398 -25.24 9.28 -1.44
C LEU A 398 -25.00 7.87 -2.01
N GLY A 399 -24.17 7.07 -1.34
CA GLY A 399 -23.83 5.75 -1.87
C GLY A 399 -25.03 4.79 -1.98
N ASP A 400 -24.95 3.88 -2.95
CA ASP A 400 -25.98 2.88 -3.28
C ASP A 400 -26.39 2.03 -2.05
N ALA A 401 -25.49 1.87 -1.08
CA ALA A 401 -25.72 1.09 0.13
C ALA A 401 -26.66 1.77 1.13
N CYS A 402 -26.63 3.10 1.21
CA CYS A 402 -27.43 3.91 2.12
C CYS A 402 -28.49 4.76 1.42
N ASP A 403 -28.50 4.77 0.07
CA ASP A 403 -29.52 5.42 -0.72
C ASP A 403 -30.81 4.56 -0.82
N ASN A 404 -31.95 5.22 -0.61
CA ASN A 404 -33.27 4.62 -0.76
C ASN A 404 -33.74 4.57 -2.23
N CYS A 405 -33.14 5.36 -3.12
CA CYS A 405 -33.39 5.40 -4.55
C CYS A 405 -32.10 5.34 -5.41
N PRO A 406 -31.28 4.25 -5.37
CA PRO A 406 -29.91 4.17 -5.93
C PRO A 406 -29.74 4.34 -7.45
N ASN A 407 -30.74 4.84 -8.16
CA ASN A 407 -30.73 5.02 -9.61
C ASN A 407 -31.44 6.33 -10.01
N VAL A 408 -31.72 7.21 -9.04
CA VAL A 408 -32.46 8.45 -9.21
C VAL A 408 -31.78 9.54 -8.39
N TRP A 409 -31.00 10.37 -9.07
CA TRP A 409 -30.40 11.57 -8.49
C TRP A 409 -31.40 12.39 -7.66
N GLU A 410 -31.15 12.57 -6.36
CA GLU A 410 -31.94 13.40 -5.46
C GLU A 410 -31.16 14.63 -4.95
N ASP A 411 -31.66 15.84 -5.23
CA ASP A 411 -31.02 17.09 -4.76
C ASP A 411 -31.14 17.31 -3.22
N SER A 412 -31.72 16.36 -2.48
CA SER A 412 -31.96 16.45 -1.03
C SER A 412 -32.32 15.11 -0.40
N TRP A 413 -31.82 14.85 0.83
CA TRP A 413 -32.09 13.76 1.77
C TRP A 413 -33.58 13.43 2.11
N ASP A 414 -34.54 13.52 1.19
CA ASP A 414 -36.00 13.56 1.47
C ASP A 414 -36.86 12.57 0.67
#